data_AF-A0A5D6XV00-F1
#
_entry.id   AF-A0A5D6XV00-F1
#
_cell.length_a   1.000
_cell.length_b   1.000
_cell.length_c   1.000
_cell.angle_alpha   90.00
_cell.angle_beta   90.00
_cell.angle_gamma   90.00
#
_symmetry.space_group_name_H-M   'P 1'
#
loop_
_entity.id
_entity.type
_entity.pdbx_description
1 polymer ?
#
loop_
_entity_poly.entity_id
_entity_poly.type
_entity_poly.pdbx_seq_one_letter_code
_entity_poly.pdbx_strand_id
1 'polypeptide(L)'
;SMQQPKSVKLTKLLSPENLAGLLSDEKAVEALIAHLPEGAQNAYELQATLHSPQLRQGVVSLVSALQTGNYNAVITNFGLDPTAGAEKLAFGDVVGAFLAAIQKWADDRAANAGDTSTNSRS
;
A
#
# COMPACT_ATOMS: atom_id res chain seq x y z
N SER A 1 -20.69 10.07 -23.12
CA SER A 1 -19.24 10.17 -22.94
C SER A 1 -18.82 9.31 -21.76
N MET A 2 -18.08 8.23 -22.00
CA MET A 2 -17.49 7.44 -20.91
C MET A 2 -16.29 8.23 -20.38
N GLN A 3 -16.37 8.74 -19.15
CA GLN A 3 -15.23 9.38 -18.49
C GLN A 3 -14.18 8.30 -18.24
N GLN A 4 -13.05 8.37 -18.95
CA GLN A 4 -11.89 7.54 -18.63
C GLN A 4 -11.49 7.83 -17.17
N PRO A 5 -11.34 6.81 -16.32
CA PRO A 5 -10.90 7.03 -14.95
C PRO A 5 -9.52 7.70 -14.98
N LYS A 6 -9.38 8.81 -14.23
CA LYS A 6 -8.09 9.49 -14.06
C LYS A 6 -7.10 8.47 -13.49
N SER A 7 -6.13 8.06 -14.30
CA SER A 7 -5.09 7.12 -13.86
C SER A 7 -4.32 7.73 -12.68
N VAL A 8 -4.49 7.15 -11.50
CA VAL A 8 -3.75 7.53 -10.30
C VAL A 8 -2.32 7.02 -10.46
N LYS A 9 -1.34 7.91 -10.32
CA LYS A 9 0.07 7.53 -10.31
C LYS A 9 0.47 7.17 -8.89
N LEU A 10 0.88 5.92 -8.67
CA LEU A 10 1.30 5.44 -7.34
C LEU A 10 2.45 6.26 -6.74
N THR A 11 3.30 6.84 -7.60
CA THR A 11 4.38 7.75 -7.19
C THR A 11 3.90 9.03 -6.49
N LYS A 12 2.62 9.41 -6.64
CA LYS A 12 2.03 10.52 -5.87
C LYS A 12 1.96 10.23 -4.37
N LEU A 13 1.97 8.97 -3.95
CA LEU A 13 2.05 8.61 -2.52
C LEU A 13 3.37 9.07 -1.88
N LEU A 14 4.41 9.26 -2.69
CA LEU A 14 5.72 9.75 -2.24
C LEU A 14 5.86 11.28 -2.36
N SER A 15 4.74 12.00 -2.48
CA SER A 15 4.77 13.46 -2.44
C SER A 15 5.13 13.95 -1.04
N PRO A 16 5.79 15.13 -0.91
CA PRO A 16 6.21 15.66 0.38
C PRO A 16 5.05 15.78 1.39
N GLU A 17 3.86 16.13 0.92
CA GLU A 17 2.66 16.27 1.77
C GLU A 17 2.23 14.94 2.41
N ASN A 18 2.25 13.84 1.63
CA ASN A 18 1.87 12.51 2.09
C ASN A 18 2.94 11.93 3.02
N LEU A 19 4.21 12.17 2.69
CA LEU A 19 5.33 11.75 3.53
C LEU A 19 5.35 12.50 4.86
N ALA A 20 5.04 13.79 4.88
CA ALA A 20 4.94 14.56 6.12
C ALA A 20 3.82 14.04 7.02
N GLY A 21 2.66 13.71 6.45
CA GLY A 21 1.56 13.07 7.18
C GLY A 21 1.97 11.71 7.76
N LEU A 22 2.62 10.86 6.97
CA LEU A 22 3.13 9.55 7.39
C LEU A 22 4.15 9.66 8.53
N LEU A 23 5.09 10.60 8.43
CA LEU A 23 6.14 10.84 9.44
C LEU A 23 5.59 11.44 10.74
N SER A 24 4.35 11.95 10.73
CA SER A 24 3.68 12.47 11.93
C SER A 24 2.90 11.38 12.69
N ASP A 25 2.76 10.18 12.12
CA ASP A 25 2.13 9.02 12.77
C ASP A 25 3.22 8.11 13.36
N GLU A 26 3.43 8.18 14.68
CA GLU A 26 4.44 7.40 15.39
C GLU A 26 4.28 5.89 15.18
N LYS A 27 3.04 5.37 15.12
CA LYS A 27 2.80 3.94 14.92
C LYS A 27 3.19 3.50 13.51
N ALA A 28 2.90 4.35 12.52
CA ALA A 28 3.33 4.10 11.15
C ALA A 28 4.85 4.15 11.02
N VAL A 29 5.49 5.11 11.67
CA VAL A 29 6.96 5.24 11.70
C VAL A 29 7.61 4.01 12.33
N GLU A 30 7.16 3.58 13.50
CA GLU A 30 7.68 2.39 14.18
C GLU A 30 7.54 1.13 13.32
N ALA A 31 6.38 0.94 12.68
CA ALA A 31 6.15 -0.19 11.79
C ALA A 31 7.09 -0.17 10.57
N LEU A 32 7.34 1.00 9.99
CA LEU A 32 8.23 1.14 8.83
C LEU A 32 9.71 0.96 9.17
N ILE A 33 10.14 1.41 10.36
CA ILE A 33 11.52 1.25 10.84
C ILE A 33 11.89 -0.24 10.89
N ALA A 34 10.97 -1.11 11.31
CA ALA A 34 11.20 -2.56 11.37
C ALA A 34 11.47 -3.19 9.98
N HIS A 35 11.06 -2.54 8.89
CA HIS A 35 11.25 -2.99 7.52
C HIS A 35 12.50 -2.40 6.83
N LEU A 36 13.22 -1.50 7.49
CA LEU A 36 14.50 -1.02 6.98
C LEU A 36 15.56 -2.14 7.05
N PRO A 37 16.61 -2.06 6.20
CA PRO A 37 17.72 -2.99 6.26
C PRO A 37 18.34 -3.09 7.66
N GLU A 38 18.87 -4.27 7.98
CA GLU A 38 19.58 -4.49 9.24
C GLU A 38 20.73 -3.47 9.39
N GLY A 39 20.84 -2.87 10.58
CA GLY A 39 21.79 -1.78 10.85
C GLY A 39 21.30 -0.37 10.47
N ALA A 40 20.17 -0.25 9.75
CA ALA A 40 19.57 1.02 9.34
C ALA A 40 18.18 1.26 9.98
N GLN A 41 17.80 0.51 11.01
CA GLN A 41 16.47 0.56 11.63
C GLN A 41 16.34 1.73 12.61
N ASN A 42 16.35 2.96 12.09
CA ASN A 42 16.13 4.18 12.87
C ASN A 42 15.40 5.27 12.06
N ALA A 43 14.92 6.31 12.74
CA ALA A 43 14.11 7.37 12.13
C ALA A 43 14.86 8.19 11.06
N TYR A 44 16.17 8.40 11.24
CA TYR A 44 16.99 9.14 10.28
C TYR A 44 17.09 8.38 8.95
N GLU A 45 17.37 7.07 9.02
CA GLU A 45 17.45 6.21 7.84
C GLU A 45 16.08 6.01 7.17
N LEU A 46 14.99 5.98 7.96
CA LEU A 46 13.63 6.00 7.40
C LEU A 46 13.42 7.25 6.55
N GLN A 47 13.74 8.43 7.10
CA GLN A 47 13.57 9.69 6.41
C GLN A 47 14.42 9.74 5.13
N ALA A 48 15.68 9.29 5.19
CA ALA A 48 16.55 9.19 4.02
C ALA A 48 15.97 8.25 2.95
N THR A 49 15.47 7.07 3.36
CA THR A 49 14.85 6.07 2.48
C THR A 49 13.61 6.61 1.79
N LEU A 50 12.72 7.29 2.52
CA LEU A 50 11.47 7.86 1.97
C LEU A 50 11.73 8.93 0.90
N HIS A 51 12.85 9.64 0.99
CA HIS A 51 13.26 10.65 0.00
C HIS A 51 14.20 10.09 -1.08
N SER A 52 14.56 8.82 -1.00
CA SER A 52 15.56 8.22 -1.87
C SER A 52 15.06 8.00 -3.30
N PRO A 53 15.94 8.13 -4.32
CA PRO A 53 15.64 7.69 -5.68
C PRO A 53 15.34 6.19 -5.76
N GLN A 54 15.96 5.38 -4.92
CA GLN A 54 15.84 3.91 -4.93
C GLN A 54 14.41 3.47 -4.60
N LEU A 55 13.80 4.04 -3.56
CA LEU A 55 12.41 3.77 -3.22
C LEU A 55 11.48 4.16 -4.38
N ARG A 56 11.68 5.35 -4.96
CA ARG A 56 10.90 5.81 -6.12
C ARG A 56 11.00 4.85 -7.30
N GLN A 57 12.21 4.37 -7.59
CA GLN A 57 12.44 3.39 -8.65
C GLN A 57 11.78 2.04 -8.35
N GLY A 58 11.81 1.60 -7.09
CA GLY A 58 11.10 0.41 -6.63
C GLY A 58 9.59 0.53 -6.85
N VAL A 59 8.99 1.66 -6.51
CA VAL A 59 7.56 1.94 -6.76
C VAL A 59 7.23 1.94 -8.26
N VAL A 60 8.09 2.52 -9.10
CA VAL A 60 7.90 2.46 -10.57
C VAL A 60 7.98 1.03 -11.08
N SER A 61 8.96 0.24 -10.59
CA SER A 61 9.11 -1.18 -10.95
C SER A 61 7.89 -2.01 -10.54
N LEU A 62 7.35 -1.77 -9.34
CA LEU A 62 6.12 -2.41 -8.87
C LEU A 62 4.94 -2.09 -9.80
N VAL A 63 4.74 -0.83 -10.18
CA VAL A 63 3.67 -0.44 -11.11
C VAL A 63 3.84 -1.13 -12.46
N SER A 64 5.05 -1.17 -13.00
CA SER A 64 5.32 -1.89 -14.25
C SER A 64 4.99 -3.37 -14.14
N ALA A 65 5.37 -4.04 -13.04
CA ALA A 65 5.07 -5.45 -12.82
C ALA A 65 3.56 -5.74 -12.71
N LEU A 66 2.80 -4.82 -12.11
CA LEU A 66 1.34 -4.91 -12.05
C LEU A 66 0.70 -4.77 -13.44
N GLN A 67 1.29 -3.95 -14.33
CA GLN A 67 0.75 -3.67 -15.67
C GLN A 67 1.11 -4.75 -16.71
N THR A 68 2.24 -5.44 -16.57
CA THR A 68 2.74 -6.41 -17.56
C THR A 68 2.07 -7.80 -17.47
N GLY A 69 0.90 -7.89 -16.82
CA GLY A 69 0.11 -9.12 -16.74
C GLY A 69 0.43 -10.03 -15.55
N ASN A 70 1.32 -9.60 -14.65
CA ASN A 70 1.64 -10.33 -13.42
C ASN A 70 0.83 -9.86 -12.20
N TYR A 71 -0.29 -9.16 -12.42
CA TYR A 71 -1.09 -8.57 -11.34
C TYR A 71 -1.41 -9.61 -10.26
N ASN A 72 -2.04 -10.73 -10.61
CA ASN A 72 -2.48 -11.72 -9.63
C ASN A 72 -1.32 -12.25 -8.77
N ALA A 73 -0.17 -12.61 -9.37
CA ALA A 73 0.93 -13.14 -8.57
C ALA A 73 1.58 -12.05 -7.70
N VAL A 74 1.69 -10.82 -8.21
CA VAL A 74 2.18 -9.69 -7.40
C VAL A 74 1.27 -9.47 -6.21
N ILE A 75 -0.05 -9.34 -6.40
CA ILE A 75 -1.00 -9.13 -5.30
C ILE A 75 -0.94 -10.27 -4.27
N THR A 76 -0.94 -11.52 -4.73
CA THR A 76 -0.84 -12.68 -3.83
C THR A 76 0.48 -12.70 -3.05
N ASN A 77 1.60 -12.30 -3.66
CA ASN A 77 2.90 -12.22 -2.97
C ASN A 77 2.92 -11.15 -1.86
N PHE A 78 2.08 -10.12 -1.96
CA PHE A 78 1.84 -9.16 -0.88
C PHE A 78 0.86 -9.68 0.18
N GLY A 79 0.35 -10.91 0.05
CA GLY A 79 -0.65 -11.48 0.96
C GLY A 79 -2.03 -10.84 0.82
N LEU A 80 -2.31 -10.21 -0.32
CA LEU A 80 -3.55 -9.50 -0.60
C LEU A 80 -4.49 -10.36 -1.47
N ASP A 81 -5.78 -10.03 -1.44
CA ASP A 81 -6.80 -10.67 -2.28
C ASP A 81 -6.84 -10.04 -3.69
N PRO A 82 -6.47 -10.76 -4.77
CA PRO A 82 -6.51 -10.23 -6.12
C PRO A 82 -7.92 -9.93 -6.64
N THR A 83 -8.96 -10.54 -6.07
CA THR A 83 -10.35 -10.35 -6.50
C THR A 83 -10.92 -9.00 -6.05
N ALA A 84 -10.36 -8.42 -4.99
CA ALA A 84 -10.76 -7.12 -4.43
C ALA A 84 -10.67 -5.96 -5.45
N GLY A 85 -9.78 -6.07 -6.44
CA GLY A 85 -9.56 -5.07 -7.47
C GLY A 85 -10.21 -5.38 -8.83
N ALA A 86 -11.02 -6.45 -8.94
CA ALA A 86 -11.47 -6.99 -10.22
C ALA A 86 -12.25 -5.96 -11.08
N GLU A 87 -13.14 -5.17 -10.46
CA GLU A 87 -13.88 -4.13 -11.18
C GLU A 87 -12.96 -3.10 -11.80
N LYS A 88 -11.96 -2.63 -11.05
CA LYS A 88 -11.01 -1.63 -11.53
C LYS A 88 -10.09 -2.19 -12.61
N LEU A 89 -9.66 -3.45 -12.50
CA LEU A 89 -8.93 -4.14 -13.56
C LEU A 89 -9.73 -4.24 -14.85
N ALA A 90 -11.04 -4.51 -14.77
CA ALA A 90 -11.90 -4.60 -15.95
C ALA A 90 -11.95 -3.29 -16.76
N PHE A 91 -11.73 -2.14 -16.09
CA PHE A 91 -11.62 -0.83 -16.72
C PHE A 91 -10.17 -0.39 -17.02
N GLY A 92 -9.18 -1.26 -16.81
CA GLY A 92 -7.76 -0.96 -17.01
C GLY A 92 -7.12 -0.10 -15.91
N ASP A 93 -7.80 0.13 -14.78
CA ASP A 93 -7.29 0.87 -13.62
C ASP A 93 -6.50 -0.07 -12.68
N VAL A 94 -5.32 -0.50 -13.14
CA VAL A 94 -4.45 -1.44 -12.42
C VAL A 94 -3.98 -0.88 -11.07
N VAL A 95 -3.66 0.41 -11.00
CA VAL A 95 -3.24 1.05 -9.74
C VAL A 95 -4.41 1.12 -8.78
N GLY A 96 -5.59 1.51 -9.24
CA GLY A 96 -6.77 1.50 -8.40
C GLY A 96 -7.13 0.09 -7.91
N ALA A 97 -6.96 -0.94 -8.75
CA ALA A 97 -7.19 -2.32 -8.36
C ALA A 97 -6.27 -2.75 -7.20
N PHE A 98 -4.98 -2.40 -7.28
CA PHE A 98 -4.01 -2.62 -6.20
C PHE A 98 -4.43 -1.90 -4.91
N LEU A 99 -4.86 -0.63 -5.01
CA LEU A 99 -5.33 0.13 -3.85
C LEU A 99 -6.61 -0.46 -3.24
N ALA A 100 -7.52 -1.00 -4.06
CA ALA A 100 -8.72 -1.68 -3.58
C ALA A 100 -8.37 -2.97 -2.81
N ALA A 101 -7.36 -3.71 -3.26
CA ALA A 101 -6.86 -4.88 -2.53
C ALA A 101 -6.25 -4.53 -1.17
N ILE A 102 -5.48 -3.44 -1.09
CA ILE A 102 -4.96 -2.92 0.19
C ILE A 102 -6.10 -2.48 1.10
N GLN A 103 -7.07 -1.73 0.58
CA GLN A 103 -8.20 -1.24 1.37
C GLN A 103 -9.01 -2.40 1.94
N LYS A 104 -9.35 -3.41 1.13
CA LYS A 104 -10.04 -4.61 1.61
C LYS A 104 -9.25 -5.31 2.71
N TRP A 105 -7.94 -5.47 2.55
CA TRP A 105 -7.09 -6.07 3.58
C TRP A 105 -7.12 -5.29 4.90
N ALA A 106 -7.10 -3.96 4.83
CA ALA A 106 -7.18 -3.10 6.01
C ALA A 106 -8.55 -3.20 6.71
N ASP A 107 -9.64 -3.18 5.92
CA ASP A 107 -11.01 -3.29 6.40
C ASP A 107 -11.26 -4.64 7.09
N ASP A 108 -10.80 -5.74 6.47
CA ASP A 108 -10.91 -7.09 7.04
C ASP A 108 -10.16 -7.16 8.37
N ARG A 109 -8.99 -6.52 8.49
CA ARG A 109 -8.21 -6.50 9.74
C ARG A 109 -8.86 -5.66 10.83
N ALA A 110 -9.49 -4.53 10.46
CA ALA A 110 -10.25 -3.71 11.39
C ALA A 110 -11.50 -4.44 11.91
N ALA A 111 -12.23 -5.15 11.04
CA ALA A 111 -13.39 -5.95 11.42
C ALA A 111 -13.03 -7.07 12.41
N ASN A 112 -11.93 -7.78 12.16
CA ASN A 112 -11.45 -8.84 13.06
C ASN A 112 -10.96 -8.31 14.42
N ALA A 113 -10.46 -7.07 14.48
CA ALA A 113 -10.05 -6.45 15.74
C ALA A 113 -11.25 -6.05 16.62
N GLY A 114 -12.40 -5.73 16.01
CA GLY A 114 -13.62 -5.34 16.72
C GLY A 114 -14.38 -6.49 17.40
N ASP A 115 -14.19 -7.73 16.93
CA ASP A 115 -14.97 -8.89 17.41
C ASP A 115 -14.47 -9.47 18.75
N THR A 116 -13.23 -9.16 19.16
CA THR A 116 -12.63 -9.73 20.38
C THR A 116 -13.20 -9.14 21.69
N SER A 117 -14.00 -8.06 21.65
CA SER A 117 -14.44 -7.36 22.88
C SER A 117 -15.85 -7.71 23.39
N THR A 118 -16.62 -8.57 22.72
CA THR A 118 -18.06 -8.72 23.03
C THR A 118 -18.50 -10.02 23.70
N ASN A 119 -17.62 -11.01 23.92
CA ASN A 119 -18.03 -12.29 24.52
C ASN A 119 -17.47 -12.53 25.93
N SER A 120 -17.84 -11.70 26.89
CA SER A 120 -17.61 -11.94 28.33
C SER A 120 -18.72 -11.31 29.18
N ARG A 121 -19.98 -11.74 28.96
CA ARG A 121 -21.08 -11.58 29.92
C ARG A 121 -22.20 -12.55 29.57
N SER A 122 -22.21 -13.70 30.25
CA SER A 122 -23.38 -14.55 30.48
C SER A 122 -23.16 -15.28 31.79
#